data_AF-A0A7X5VML5-F1
#
_entry.id   AF-A0A7X5VML5-F1
#
_cell.length_a   1.000
_cell.length_b   1.000
_cell.length_c   1.000
_cell.angle_alpha   90.00
_cell.angle_beta   90.00
_cell.angle_gamma   90.00
#
_symmetry.space_group_name_H-M   'P 1'
#
loop_
_entity.id
_entity.type
_entity.pdbx_description
1 polymer ?
#
loop_
_entity_poly.entity_id
_entity_poly.type
_entity_poly.pdbx_seq_one_letter_code
_entity_poly.pdbx_strand_id
1 'polypeptide(L)'
;QRRMAGGMAEGPLVVRWMLNPRLEYEEAVQRYQPFSELVDEDPATRETLAALCVEEASRGREVFIVANNKAEGSAPLSVFELAAAIAGRPRRIL
;
A
#
# COMPACT_ATOMS: atom_id res chain seq x y z
N GLN A 1 5.23 -11.27 9.10
CA GLN A 1 6.60 -10.71 9.22
C GLN A 1 6.61 -9.33 8.59
N ARG A 2 6.81 -8.26 9.37
CA ARG A 2 7.11 -6.92 8.83
C ARG A 2 8.52 -6.98 8.25
N ARG A 3 8.65 -6.92 6.92
CA ARG A 3 9.93 -6.61 6.26
C ARG A 3 9.77 -5.25 5.58
N MET A 4 9.98 -4.18 6.36
CA MET A 4 10.43 -2.90 5.82
C MET A 4 11.95 -3.03 5.71
N ALA A 5 12.45 -3.44 4.55
CA ALA A 5 13.89 -3.45 4.29
C ALA A 5 14.31 -2.03 3.89
N GLY A 6 14.45 -1.15 4.88
CA GLY A 6 15.08 0.16 4.71
C GLY A 6 16.59 0.00 4.78
N GLY A 7 17.23 -0.36 3.66
CA GLY A 7 18.68 -0.20 3.51
C GLY A 7 18.99 1.26 3.24
N MET A 8 20.01 1.81 3.90
CA MET A 8 20.55 3.15 3.64
C MET A 8 21.31 3.11 2.30
N ALA A 9 20.57 3.00 1.20
CA ALA A 9 21.11 3.01 -0.16
C ALA A 9 20.80 4.38 -0.77
N GLU A 10 21.77 4.98 -1.46
CA GLU A 10 21.63 6.27 -2.19
C GLU A 10 20.68 6.19 -3.40
N GLY A 11 19.84 5.16 -3.48
CA GLY A 11 18.90 4.91 -4.56
C GLY A 11 17.45 5.24 -4.17
N PRO A 12 16.51 5.06 -5.11
CA PRO A 12 15.11 5.27 -4.85
C PRO A 12 14.60 4.33 -3.74
N LEU A 13 13.65 4.82 -2.94
CA LEU A 13 12.91 3.95 -2.03
C LEU A 13 11.97 3.06 -2.85
N VAL A 14 12.04 1.74 -2.63
CA VAL A 14 11.14 0.77 -3.27
C VAL A 14 10.41 -0.03 -2.20
N VAL A 15 9.06 0.04 -2.20
CA VAL A 15 8.20 -0.70 -1.29
C VAL A 15 7.32 -1.68 -2.06
N ARG A 16 7.28 -2.92 -1.58
CA ARG A 16 6.35 -3.95 -2.07
C ARG A 16 5.27 -4.17 -1.03
N TRP A 17 4.07 -3.67 -1.30
CA TRP A 17 2.92 -3.86 -0.44
C TRP A 17 2.21 -5.15 -0.84
N MET A 18 2.50 -6.20 -0.09
CA MET A 18 2.15 -7.58 -0.42
C MET A 18 1.01 -8.11 0.46
N LEU A 19 0.54 -9.31 0.12
CA LEU A 19 -0.46 -10.09 0.84
C LEU A 19 -0.23 -10.11 2.36
N ASN A 20 -1.30 -9.90 3.11
CA ASN A 20 -1.34 -10.17 4.54
C ASN A 20 -0.96 -11.65 4.77
N PRO A 21 0.14 -11.96 5.50
CA PRO A 21 0.69 -13.32 5.61
C PRO A 21 -0.20 -14.32 6.37
N ARG A 22 -1.43 -13.93 6.73
CA ARG A 22 -2.41 -14.76 7.43
C ARG A 22 -3.31 -15.57 6.50
N LEU A 23 -3.26 -15.35 5.19
CA LEU A 23 -4.08 -16.08 4.22
C LEU A 23 -3.21 -16.97 3.34
N GLU A 24 -3.64 -18.21 3.19
CA GLU A 24 -3.16 -19.09 2.11
C GLU A 24 -3.62 -18.53 0.76
N TYR A 25 -2.85 -18.83 -0.29
CA TYR A 25 -3.04 -18.20 -1.61
C TYR A 25 -4.46 -18.40 -2.16
N GLU A 26 -4.99 -19.62 -2.07
CA GLU A 26 -6.31 -20.00 -2.60
C GLU A 26 -7.45 -19.32 -1.84
N GLU A 27 -7.31 -19.23 -0.51
CA GLU A 27 -8.25 -18.54 0.38
C GLU A 27 -8.33 -17.05 0.05
N ALA A 28 -7.17 -16.42 -0.21
CA ALA A 28 -7.12 -15.04 -0.65
C ALA A 28 -7.75 -14.84 -2.04
N VAL A 29 -7.65 -15.81 -2.95
CA VAL A 29 -8.32 -15.72 -4.26
C VAL A 29 -9.84 -15.77 -4.08
N GLN A 30 -10.37 -16.71 -3.30
CA GLN A 30 -11.81 -16.79 -3.03
C GLN A 30 -12.35 -15.55 -2.33
N ARG A 31 -11.60 -15.01 -1.36
CA ARG A 31 -12.01 -13.86 -0.56
C ARG A 31 -12.04 -12.55 -1.35
N TYR A 32 -11.08 -12.37 -2.27
CA TYR A 32 -10.88 -11.08 -2.90
C TYR A 32 -11.34 -11.01 -4.35
N GLN A 33 -11.54 -12.14 -5.05
CA GLN A 33 -12.10 -12.12 -6.42
C GLN A 33 -13.45 -11.39 -6.43
N PRO A 34 -13.70 -10.52 -7.43
CA PRO A 34 -12.92 -10.29 -8.65
C PRO A 34 -11.83 -9.20 -8.52
N PHE A 35 -11.42 -8.86 -7.30
CA PHE A 35 -10.48 -7.80 -6.94
C PHE A 35 -10.99 -6.38 -7.22
N SER A 36 -12.31 -6.20 -7.10
CA SER A 36 -13.01 -4.95 -7.42
C SER A 36 -13.30 -4.07 -6.21
N GLU A 37 -13.06 -4.56 -5.00
CA GLU A 37 -13.42 -3.87 -3.75
C GLU A 37 -12.28 -3.95 -2.73
N LEU A 38 -12.27 -3.02 -1.79
CA LEU A 38 -11.40 -3.09 -0.62
C LEU A 38 -12.11 -3.95 0.44
N VAL A 39 -11.60 -5.16 0.66
CA VAL A 39 -12.17 -6.16 1.57
C VAL A 39 -11.49 -6.12 2.94
N ASP A 40 -10.16 -6.06 2.95
CA ASP A 40 -9.33 -6.01 4.16
C ASP A 40 -8.55 -4.70 4.18
N GLU A 41 -9.28 -3.61 4.36
CA GLU A 41 -8.72 -2.28 4.48
C GLU A 41 -7.65 -2.21 5.58
N ASP A 42 -6.47 -1.65 5.24
CA ASP A 42 -5.38 -1.37 6.17
C ASP A 42 -5.01 0.13 6.15
N PRO A 43 -5.84 0.99 6.79
CA PRO A 43 -5.56 2.42 6.87
C PRO A 43 -4.22 2.74 7.54
N ALA A 44 -3.80 1.94 8.52
CA ALA A 44 -2.55 2.16 9.25
C ALA A 44 -1.33 1.99 8.35
N THR A 45 -1.34 0.97 7.48
CA THR A 45 -0.30 0.79 6.47
C THR A 45 -0.34 1.91 5.43
N ARG A 46 -1.53 2.34 4.98
CA ARG A 46 -1.67 3.50 4.08
C ARG A 46 -1.07 4.76 4.66
N GLU A 47 -1.40 5.10 5.90
CA GLU A 47 -0.86 6.27 6.61
C GLU A 47 0.67 6.20 6.73
N THR A 48 1.19 5.02 7.08
CA THR A 48 2.64 4.79 7.18
C THR A 48 3.34 4.99 5.84
N LEU A 49 2.78 4.41 4.76
CA LEU A 49 3.33 4.55 3.41
C LEU A 49 3.22 5.99 2.90
N ALA A 50 2.11 6.68 3.20
CA ALA A 50 1.92 8.07 2.82
C ALA A 50 2.93 8.99 3.52
N ALA A 51 3.14 8.82 4.82
CA ALA A 51 4.15 9.56 5.57
C ALA A 51 5.55 9.33 5.00
N LEU A 52 5.89 8.08 4.67
CA LEU A 52 7.16 7.73 4.06
C LEU A 52 7.32 8.37 2.66
N CYS A 53 6.28 8.35 1.82
CA CYS A 53 6.31 9.04 0.53
C CYS A 53 6.60 10.54 0.69
N VAL A 54 5.94 11.21 1.63
CA VAL A 54 6.13 12.65 1.88
C VAL A 54 7.55 12.94 2.40
N GLU A 55 8.05 12.13 3.35
CA GLU A 55 9.39 12.28 3.92
C GLU A 55 10.47 12.13 2.84
N GLU A 56 10.40 11.07 2.03
CA GLU A 56 11.40 10.77 1.02
C GLU A 56 11.36 11.77 -0.15
N ALA A 57 10.16 12.15 -0.60
CA ALA A 57 9.99 13.18 -1.62
C ALA A 57 10.53 14.54 -1.15
N SER A 58 10.35 14.90 0.13
CA SER A 58 10.90 16.15 0.70
C SER A 58 12.43 16.18 0.69
N ARG A 59 13.07 15.00 0.63
CA ARG A 59 14.52 14.82 0.53
C ARG A 59 15.00 14.66 -0.92
N GLY A 60 14.11 14.84 -1.91
CA GLY A 60 14.43 14.70 -3.33
C GLY A 60 14.66 13.25 -3.78
N ARG A 61 14.26 12.25 -2.98
CA ARG A 61 14.38 10.84 -3.35
C ARG A 61 13.11 10.35 -4.02
N GLU A 62 13.27 9.60 -5.11
CA GLU A 62 12.16 8.93 -5.78
C GLU A 62 11.60 7.79 -4.91
N VAL A 63 10.29 7.58 -4.97
CA VAL A 63 9.58 6.53 -4.22
C VAL A 63 8.72 5.71 -5.17
N PHE A 64 8.94 4.40 -5.16
CA PHE A 64 8.17 3.43 -5.93
C PHE A 64 7.42 2.50 -4.99
N ILE A 65 6.09 2.46 -5.09
CA ILE A 65 5.25 1.54 -4.32
C ILE A 65 4.50 0.63 -5.28
N VAL A 66 4.64 -0.68 -5.10
CA VAL A 66 3.92 -1.70 -5.87
C VAL A 66 2.93 -2.39 -4.95
N ALA A 67 1.63 -2.21 -5.23
CA ALA A 67 0.55 -2.84 -4.49
C ALA A 67 0.11 -4.16 -5.14
N ASN A 68 -0.05 -5.20 -4.33
CA ASN A 68 -0.68 -6.45 -4.74
C ASN A 68 -2.18 -6.40 -4.46
N ASN A 69 -3.02 -6.97 -5.34
CA ASN A 69 -4.47 -7.02 -5.09
C ASN A 69 -4.82 -7.63 -3.73
N LYS A 70 -4.06 -8.61 -3.27
CA LYS A 70 -4.29 -9.30 -1.99
C LYS A 70 -3.86 -8.49 -0.76
N ALA A 71 -3.29 -7.30 -0.93
CA ALA A 71 -2.96 -6.42 0.19
C ALA A 71 -4.22 -5.97 0.93
N GLU A 72 -5.24 -5.53 0.17
CA GLU A 72 -6.51 -5.05 0.73
C GLU A 72 -7.75 -5.54 -0.05
N GLY A 73 -7.58 -6.28 -1.15
CA GLY A 73 -8.67 -6.76 -2.01
C GLY A 73 -8.61 -6.18 -3.43
N SER A 74 -8.05 -4.97 -3.65
CA SER A 74 -7.96 -4.35 -4.97
C SER A 74 -6.77 -3.40 -5.08
N ALA A 75 -5.75 -3.73 -5.86
CA ALA A 75 -4.56 -2.88 -5.99
C ALA A 75 -4.88 -1.48 -6.56
N PRO A 76 -5.75 -1.33 -7.59
CA PRO A 76 -6.14 0.00 -8.06
C PRO A 76 -6.76 0.86 -6.96
N LEU A 77 -7.72 0.33 -6.20
CA LEU A 77 -8.36 1.08 -5.12
C LEU A 77 -7.37 1.40 -3.99
N SER A 78 -6.50 0.45 -3.61
CA SER A 78 -5.43 0.69 -2.65
C SER A 78 -4.51 1.84 -3.06
N VAL A 79 -4.14 1.90 -4.34
CA VAL A 79 -3.31 2.98 -4.88
C VAL A 79 -4.04 4.33 -4.85
N PHE A 80 -5.34 4.36 -5.15
CA PHE A 80 -6.13 5.60 -5.05
C PHE A 80 -6.25 6.09 -3.61
N GLU A 81 -6.54 5.20 -2.66
CA GLU A 81 -6.63 5.56 -1.24
C GLU A 81 -5.26 6.01 -0.68
N LEU A 82 -4.17 5.36 -1.09
CA LEU A 82 -2.81 5.80 -0.75
C LEU A 82 -2.50 7.19 -1.32
N ALA A 83 -2.85 7.44 -2.58
CA ALA A 83 -2.67 8.76 -3.19
C ALA A 83 -3.49 9.85 -2.48
N ALA A 84 -4.72 9.53 -2.05
CA ALA A 84 -5.53 10.43 -1.25
C ALA A 84 -4.88 10.75 0.11
N ALA A 85 -4.33 9.74 0.78
CA ALA A 85 -3.60 9.90 2.03
C ALA A 85 -2.33 10.77 1.85
N ILE A 86 -1.55 10.56 0.78
CA ILE A 86 -0.40 11.41 0.43
C ILE A 86 -0.82 12.86 0.21
N ALA A 87 -1.95 13.07 -0.47
CA ALA A 87 -2.48 14.40 -0.75
C ALA A 87 -3.14 15.09 0.46
N GLY A 88 -3.19 14.42 1.63
CA GLY A 88 -3.89 14.92 2.81
C GLY A 88 -5.40 15.07 2.61
N ARG A 89 -6.00 14.32 1.68
CA ARG A 89 -7.43 14.41 1.37
C ARG A 89 -8.22 13.44 2.25
N PRO A 90 -9.22 13.90 3.02
CA PRO A 90 -10.11 12.98 3.73
C PRO A 90 -10.91 12.15 2.74
N ARG A 91 -11.16 10.88 3.07
CA ARG A 91 -11.96 9.96 2.25
C ARG A 91 -13.35 10.56 2.03
N ARG A 92 -13.76 10.74 0.78
CA ARG A 92 -15.14 11.15 0.45
C ARG A 92 -16.04 9.93 0.61
N ILE A 93 -16.84 9.92 1.66
CA ILE A 93 -17.98 9.01 1.78
C ILE A 93 -19.04 9.56 0.82
N LEU A 94 -19.35 8.83 -0.25
CA LEU A 94 -20.48 9.10 -1.14
C LEU A 94 -21.72 8.34 -0.62
#